data_AF-A0A6L6E2G2-F1
#
_entry.id   AF-A0A6L6E2G2-F1
#
_cell.length_a   1.000
_cell.length_b   1.000
_cell.length_c   1.000
_cell.angle_alpha   90.00
_cell.angle_beta   90.00
_cell.angle_gamma   90.00
#
_symmetry.space_group_name_H-M   'P 1'
#
loop_
_entity.id
_entity.type
_entity.pdbx_description
1 polymer ?
#
loop_
_entity_poly.entity_id
_entity_poly.type
_entity_poly.pdbx_seq_one_letter_code
_entity_poly.pdbx_strand_id
1 'polypeptide(L)'
;MNGLTRKLVAEFGGTAALVCIVVGSGIMGTNLSNDDGISLLINTISTIFGLALLILILGPVSGAHFNPAVTLVMFAQRAIELKAATGYIVAQILGAIGGAILANIMFDLAAVQIS
;
A
#
# COMPACT_ATOMS: atom_id res chain seq x y z
N MET A 1 2.18 15.97 -17.18
CA MET A 1 1.93 16.06 -15.71
C MET A 1 3.10 16.79 -15.08
N ASN A 2 2.84 17.74 -14.18
CA ASN A 2 3.83 18.33 -13.29
C ASN A 2 4.48 17.26 -12.40
N GLY A 3 5.75 17.47 -12.00
CA GLY A 3 6.55 16.47 -11.29
C GLY A 3 5.92 15.98 -9.98
N LEU A 4 5.23 16.86 -9.24
CA LEU A 4 4.53 16.49 -8.01
C LEU A 4 3.33 15.58 -8.27
N THR A 5 2.48 15.87 -9.26
CA THR A 5 1.31 15.01 -9.54
C THR A 5 1.73 13.61 -9.97
N ARG A 6 2.83 13.46 -10.70
CA ARG A 6 3.38 12.14 -11.03
C ARG A 6 3.77 11.36 -9.77
N LYS A 7 4.39 12.02 -8.80
CA LYS A 7 4.75 11.43 -7.50
C LYS A 7 3.52 11.02 -6.69
N LEU A 8 2.50 11.89 -6.65
CA LEU A 8 1.25 11.62 -5.92
C LEU A 8 0.49 10.43 -6.50
N VAL A 9 0.43 10.32 -7.84
CA VAL A 9 -0.20 9.16 -8.50
C VAL A 9 0.58 7.87 -8.20
N ALA A 10 1.91 7.93 -8.18
CA ALA A 10 2.74 6.78 -7.81
C ALA A 10 2.54 6.35 -6.35
N GLU A 11 2.45 7.29 -5.41
CA GLU A 11 2.15 6.98 -4.00
C GLU A 11 0.74 6.42 -3.82
N PHE A 12 -0.27 7.02 -4.46
CA PHE A 12 -1.64 6.50 -4.43
C PHE A 12 -1.72 5.08 -4.98
N GLY A 13 -1.21 4.86 -6.20
CA GLY A 13 -1.27 3.56 -6.87
C GLY A 13 -0.42 2.51 -6.16
N GLY A 14 0.76 2.88 -5.68
CA GLY A 14 1.64 1.99 -4.93
C GLY A 14 1.04 1.57 -3.59
N THR A 15 0.47 2.49 -2.82
CA THR A 15 -0.22 2.13 -1.57
C THR A 15 -1.48 1.32 -1.83
N ALA A 16 -2.26 1.63 -2.87
CA ALA A 16 -3.42 0.84 -3.25
C ALA A 16 -3.06 -0.60 -3.60
N ALA A 17 -2.02 -0.79 -4.42
CA ALA A 17 -1.52 -2.12 -4.77
C ALA A 17 -0.99 -2.86 -3.54
N LEU A 18 -0.20 -2.18 -2.69
CA LEU A 18 0.35 -2.77 -1.47
C LEU A 18 -0.76 -3.25 -0.53
N VAL A 19 -1.76 -2.42 -0.25
CA VAL A 19 -2.87 -2.80 0.63
C VAL A 19 -3.73 -3.88 0.00
N CYS A 20 -3.95 -3.85 -1.32
CA CYS A 20 -4.64 -4.92 -2.02
C CYS A 20 -3.92 -6.27 -1.87
N ILE A 21 -2.59 -6.28 -1.96
CA ILE A 21 -1.76 -7.48 -1.75
C ILE A 21 -1.85 -7.96 -0.30
N VAL A 22 -1.71 -7.05 0.67
CA VAL A 22 -1.74 -7.38 2.11
C VAL A 22 -3.10 -7.98 2.50
N VAL A 23 -4.20 -7.31 2.15
CA VAL A 23 -5.55 -7.77 2.50
C VAL A 23 -5.91 -9.03 1.71
N GLY A 24 -5.67 -9.03 0.39
CA GLY A 24 -6.01 -10.16 -0.47
C GLY A 24 -5.25 -11.44 -0.13
N SER A 25 -3.95 -11.35 0.17
CA SER A 25 -3.18 -12.51 0.61
C SER A 25 -3.57 -12.99 2.01
N GLY A 26 -4.09 -12.12 2.87
CA GLY A 26 -4.68 -12.51 4.15
C GLY A 26 -5.93 -13.34 3.98
N ILE A 27 -6.88 -12.86 3.17
CA ILE A 27 -8.12 -13.57 2.83
C ILE A 27 -7.80 -14.93 2.19
N MET A 28 -6.89 -14.95 1.21
CA MET A 28 -6.52 -16.19 0.54
C MET A 28 -5.77 -17.16 1.47
N GLY A 29 -4.91 -16.64 2.35
CA GLY A 29 -4.21 -17.44 3.35
C GLY A 29 -5.18 -18.23 4.22
N THR A 30 -6.19 -17.56 4.78
CA THR A 30 -7.23 -18.19 5.60
C THR A 30 -8.13 -19.14 4.80
N ASN A 31 -8.33 -18.90 3.50
CA ASN A 31 -9.10 -19.80 2.63
C ASN A 31 -8.33 -21.09 2.28
N LEU A 32 -7.00 -21.03 2.24
CA LEU A 32 -6.13 -22.16 1.87
C LEU A 32 -5.73 -23.01 3.07
N SER A 33 -5.72 -22.45 4.29
CA SER A 33 -5.22 -23.13 5.49
C SER A 33 -6.02 -22.75 6.72
N ASN A 34 -6.34 -23.77 7.53
CA ASN A 34 -6.89 -23.58 8.89
C ASN A 34 -5.79 -23.41 9.95
N ASP A 35 -4.52 -23.54 9.57
CA ASP A 35 -3.37 -23.24 10.42
C ASP A 35 -3.01 -21.76 10.29
N ASP A 36 -3.10 -21.03 11.40
CA ASP A 36 -2.82 -19.59 11.47
C ASP A 36 -1.36 -19.27 11.10
N GLY A 37 -0.41 -20.12 11.46
CA GLY A 37 1.01 -19.95 11.14
C GLY A 37 1.26 -19.99 9.65
N ILE A 38 0.65 -20.96 8.95
CA ILE A 38 0.74 -21.05 7.48
C ILE A 38 0.05 -19.85 6.82
N SER A 39 -1.13 -19.45 7.29
CA SER A 39 -1.87 -18.30 6.75
C SER A 39 -1.08 -16.99 6.89
N LEU A 40 -0.49 -16.75 8.05
CA LEU A 40 0.36 -15.59 8.30
C LEU A 40 1.65 -15.63 7.47
N LEU A 41 2.23 -16.82 7.25
CA LEU A 41 3.40 -16.98 6.40
C LEU A 41 3.09 -16.62 4.94
N ILE A 42 1.96 -17.11 4.40
CA ILE A 42 1.49 -16.75 3.05
C ILE A 42 1.33 -15.24 2.91
N ASN A 43 0.66 -14.61 3.87
CA ASN A 43 0.46 -13.16 3.88
C ASN A 43 1.80 -12.40 3.91
N THR A 44 2.70 -12.80 4.81
CA THR A 44 3.99 -12.16 5.03
C THR A 44 4.86 -12.23 3.77
N ILE A 45 5.00 -13.43 3.18
CA ILE A 45 5.79 -13.63 1.96
C ILE A 45 5.22 -12.80 0.80
N SER A 46 3.90 -12.85 0.61
CA SER A 46 3.22 -12.08 -0.45
C SER A 46 3.45 -10.57 -0.29
N THR A 47 3.32 -10.07 0.94
CA THR A 47 3.54 -8.65 1.26
C THR A 47 4.97 -8.21 1.01
N ILE A 48 5.97 -9.00 1.43
CA ILE A 48 7.39 -8.67 1.26
C ILE A 48 7.74 -8.58 -0.23
N PHE A 49 7.39 -9.59 -1.02
CA PHE A 49 7.68 -9.59 -2.46
C PHE A 49 6.90 -8.51 -3.21
N GLY A 50 5.63 -8.31 -2.85
CA GLY A 50 4.80 -7.24 -3.42
C GLY A 50 5.41 -5.86 -3.17
N LEU A 51 5.77 -5.57 -1.91
CA LEU A 51 6.40 -4.31 -1.54
C LEU A 51 7.75 -4.11 -2.24
N ALA A 52 8.59 -5.16 -2.30
CA ALA A 52 9.88 -5.09 -2.97
C ALA A 52 9.74 -4.74 -4.47
N LEU A 53 8.80 -5.36 -5.17
CA LEU A 53 8.50 -5.05 -6.57
C LEU A 53 7.98 -3.62 -6.74
N LEU A 54 7.06 -3.18 -5.89
CA LEU A 54 6.53 -1.82 -5.93
C LEU A 54 7.63 -0.78 -5.71
N ILE A 55 8.54 -1.00 -4.76
CA ILE A 55 9.70 -0.14 -4.53
C ILE A 55 10.62 -0.11 -5.75
N LEU A 56 10.90 -1.27 -6.35
CA LEU A 56 11.78 -1.35 -7.53
C LEU A 56 11.21 -0.56 -8.72
N ILE A 57 9.90 -0.65 -8.94
CA ILE A 57 9.23 -0.03 -10.10
C ILE A 57 8.95 1.47 -9.87
N LEU A 58 8.45 1.84 -8.69
CA LEU A 58 7.95 3.19 -8.42
C LEU A 58 8.92 4.04 -7.58
N GLY A 59 9.96 3.44 -7.00
CA GLY A 59 11.03 4.13 -6.29
C GLY A 59 11.66 5.27 -7.09
N PRO A 60 12.03 5.06 -8.38
CA PRO A 60 12.54 6.13 -9.24
C PRO A 60 11.55 7.28 -9.50
N VAL A 61 10.25 7.06 -9.25
CA VAL A 61 9.19 8.05 -9.51
C VAL A 61 8.92 8.91 -8.28
N SER A 62 8.61 8.30 -7.14
CA SER A 62 8.18 9.00 -5.90
C SER A 62 9.11 8.86 -4.71
N GLY A 63 10.09 7.95 -4.76
CA GLY A 63 10.81 7.48 -3.57
C GLY A 63 10.12 6.32 -2.86
N ALA A 64 8.94 5.89 -3.35
CA ALA A 64 8.20 4.72 -2.88
C ALA A 64 8.00 4.68 -1.35
N HIS A 65 7.42 5.75 -0.78
CA HIS A 65 7.19 5.78 0.66
C HIS A 65 6.07 4.81 1.06
N PHE A 66 4.95 4.88 0.33
CA PHE A 66 3.72 4.09 0.51
C PHE A 66 3.15 4.06 1.93
N ASN A 67 3.63 4.93 2.81
CA ASN A 67 3.41 4.90 4.24
C ASN A 67 3.55 6.32 4.82
N PRO A 68 2.54 6.81 5.56
CA PRO A 68 2.60 8.11 6.20
C PRO A 68 3.77 8.26 7.19
N ALA A 69 4.10 7.21 7.95
CA ALA A 69 5.21 7.23 8.90
C ALA A 69 6.56 7.39 8.19
N VAL A 70 6.79 6.66 7.09
CA VAL A 70 8.00 6.81 6.26
C VAL A 70 8.08 8.23 5.70
N THR A 71 6.95 8.77 5.23
CA THR A 71 6.88 10.15 4.72
C THR A 71 7.21 11.18 5.79
N LEU A 72 6.69 11.01 7.01
CA LEU A 72 7.00 11.89 8.14
C LEU A 72 8.48 11.81 8.53
N VAL A 73 9.08 10.63 8.53
CA VAL A 73 10.52 10.45 8.78
C VAL A 73 11.35 11.15 7.71
N MET A 74 10.99 11.01 6.43
CA MET A 74 11.67 11.71 5.32
C MET A 74 11.50 13.24 5.42
N PHE A 75 10.33 13.71 5.88
CA PHE A 75 10.11 15.13 6.14
C PHE A 75 10.96 15.63 7.31
N ALA A 76 11.04 14.88 8.41
CA ALA A 76 11.89 15.21 9.56
C ALA A 76 13.39 15.26 9.18
N GLN A 77 13.81 14.41 8.23
CA GLN A 77 15.16 14.42 7.66
C GLN A 77 15.37 15.51 6.58
N ARG A 78 14.37 16.35 6.31
CA ARG A 78 14.38 17.39 5.26
C ARG A 78 14.62 16.85 3.85
N ALA A 79 14.31 15.58 3.60
CA ALA A 79 14.41 14.95 2.29
C ALA A 79 13.22 15.27 1.36
N ILE A 80 12.12 15.78 1.92
CA ILE A 80 10.90 16.16 1.19
C ILE A 80 10.32 17.46 1.77
N GLU A 81 9.72 18.29 0.92
CA GLU A 81 9.04 19.52 1.34
C GLU A 81 7.68 19.24 1.99
N LEU A 82 7.21 20.12 2.87
CA LEU A 82 5.93 19.99 3.57
C LEU A 82 4.74 19.79 2.64
N LYS A 83 4.69 20.53 1.51
CA LYS A 83 3.62 20.43 0.51
C LYS A 83 3.60 19.05 -0.16
N ALA A 84 4.76 18.47 -0.41
CA ALA A 84 4.85 17.14 -1.00
C ALA A 84 4.54 16.06 0.06
N ALA A 85 5.03 16.21 1.29
CA ALA A 85 4.75 15.28 2.39
C ALA A 85 3.25 15.18 2.71
N THR A 86 2.56 16.32 2.82
CA THR A 86 1.10 16.36 3.03
C THR A 86 0.35 15.71 1.87
N GLY A 87 0.73 16.00 0.63
CA GLY A 87 0.16 15.34 -0.55
C GLY A 87 0.37 13.83 -0.56
N TYR A 88 1.58 13.36 -0.22
CA TYR A 88 1.91 11.94 -0.14
C TYR A 88 1.02 11.22 0.89
N ILE A 89 0.85 11.79 2.09
CA ILE A 89 0.02 11.20 3.14
C ILE A 89 -1.44 11.06 2.68
N VAL A 90 -2.00 12.10 2.06
CA VAL A 90 -3.37 12.04 1.53
C VAL A 90 -3.49 10.98 0.43
N ALA A 91 -2.53 10.94 -0.51
CA ALA A 91 -2.49 9.94 -1.57
C ALA A 91 -2.39 8.51 -1.03
N GLN A 92 -1.55 8.28 -0.03
CA GLN A 92 -1.36 6.99 0.63
C GLN A 92 -2.64 6.54 1.34
N ILE A 93 -3.32 7.43 2.09
CA ILE A 93 -4.57 7.10 2.79
C ILE A 93 -5.66 6.72 1.79
N LEU A 94 -5.86 7.53 0.75
CA LEU A 94 -6.84 7.24 -0.30
C LEU A 94 -6.50 5.96 -1.06
N GLY A 95 -5.21 5.73 -1.32
CA GLY A 95 -4.72 4.50 -1.93
C GLY A 95 -5.02 3.29 -1.06
N ALA A 96 -4.73 3.36 0.24
CA ALA A 96 -4.99 2.28 1.19
C ALA A 96 -6.49 1.91 1.26
N ILE A 97 -7.36 2.91 1.34
CA ILE A 97 -8.82 2.71 1.31
C ILE A 97 -9.23 2.01 0.01
N GLY A 98 -8.78 2.52 -1.13
CA GLY A 98 -9.07 1.93 -2.44
C GLY A 98 -8.55 0.50 -2.58
N GLY A 99 -7.34 0.22 -2.11
CA GLY A 99 -6.72 -1.10 -2.12
C GLY A 99 -7.48 -2.13 -1.29
N ALA A 100 -7.94 -1.74 -0.10
CA ALA A 100 -8.74 -2.61 0.76
C ALA A 100 -10.11 -2.94 0.13
N ILE A 101 -10.79 -1.92 -0.42
CA ILE A 101 -12.06 -2.10 -1.13
C ILE A 101 -11.89 -3.05 -2.32
N LEU A 102 -10.84 -2.85 -3.13
CA LEU A 102 -10.55 -3.71 -4.27
C LEU A 102 -10.29 -5.16 -3.84
N ALA A 103 -9.49 -5.38 -2.80
CA ALA A 103 -9.25 -6.72 -2.28
C ALA A 103 -10.55 -7.41 -1.84
N ASN A 104 -11.41 -6.73 -1.09
CA ASN A 104 -12.69 -7.31 -0.66
C ASN A 104 -13.56 -7.71 -1.85
N ILE A 105 -13.69 -6.84 -2.85
CA ILE A 105 -14.47 -7.11 -4.06
C ILE A 105 -13.88 -8.29 -4.85
N MET A 106 -12.55 -8.41 -4.93
CA MET A 106 -11.88 -9.53 -5.62
C MET A 106 -12.24 -10.91 -5.03
N PHE A 107 -12.60 -10.97 -3.76
CA PHE A 107 -12.99 -12.20 -3.05
C PHE A 107 -14.50 -12.28 -2.77
N ASP A 108 -15.32 -11.50 -3.49
CA ASP A 108 -16.78 -11.47 -3.37
C ASP A 108 -17.28 -11.13 -1.94
N LEU A 109 -16.50 -10.30 -1.22
CA LEU A 109 -16.86 -9.77 0.08
C LEU A 109 -17.48 -8.37 -0.05
N ALA A 110 -18.15 -7.92 1.01
CA ALA A 110 -18.66 -6.56 1.08
C ALA A 110 -17.53 -5.54 0.89
N ALA A 111 -17.72 -4.60 -0.04
CA ALA A 111 -16.73 -3.59 -0.40
C ALA A 111 -16.20 -2.81 0.83
N VAL A 112 -17.09 -2.51 1.77
CA VAL A 112 -16.76 -1.93 3.06
C VAL A 112 -17.37 -2.79 4.14
N GLN A 113 -16.54 -3.22 5.09
CA GLN A 113 -16.98 -3.86 6.31
C GLN A 113 -16.65 -2.94 7.47
N ILE A 114 -17.64 -2.66 8.31
CA ILE A 114 -17.46 -1.94 9.57
C ILE A 114 -17.65 -2.98 10.68
N SER A 115 -16.59 -3.22 11.44
CA SER A 115 -16.61 -4.07 12.63
C SER A 115 -17.38 -3.44 13.77
#